data_AF-A0A6G1J6V9-F1
#
_entry.id   AF-A0A6G1J6V9-F1
#
_cell.length_a   1.000
_cell.length_b   1.000
_cell.length_c   1.000
_cell.angle_alpha   90.00
_cell.angle_beta   90.00
_cell.angle_gamma   90.00
#
_symmetry.space_group_name_H-M   'P 1'
#
loop_
_entity.id
_entity.type
_entity.pdbx_description
1 polymer ?
#
loop_
_entity_poly.entity_id
_entity_poly.type
_entity_poly.pdbx_seq_one_letter_code
_entity_poly.pdbx_strand_id
1 'polypeptide(L)'
;MPFGYICLYEKSQRSFLFYVVANVGPGGSTRPLAVAYRQGNDVSSKAQSRVWNVVNDILSLVKVLSEPANRALLEAELALATDWYRQPQHADTEPRSQALPDSPQPPFAGWREEWKPIWQPELPQNDAPREFPSTSTCLVSGLLRGSESTRTGDVQLQPLSTPFYGDCVEYGMVVVDISNLEHVKYGIVAFPVRYMADVYYHSLYPEWDPVEDEPPSKEPDKVLVDERPRVPLSILGYVRKYFPYWKDDPKVLELEACPHVDDPDVLDYIWPSDLQDASSDASSEELCPGAKCSIM
;
A
#
# COMPACT_ATOMS: atom_id res chain seq x y z
N MET A 1 -25.76 26.37 -18.32
CA MET A 1 -24.63 25.45 -18.12
C MET A 1 -25.18 24.23 -17.40
N PRO A 2 -24.88 23.00 -17.87
CA PRO A 2 -25.06 21.79 -17.08
C PRO A 2 -24.51 21.94 -15.66
N PHE A 3 -25.13 21.23 -14.71
CA PHE A 3 -24.71 21.12 -13.32
C PHE A 3 -24.67 19.65 -12.94
N GLY A 4 -23.61 19.22 -12.26
CA GLY A 4 -23.52 17.83 -11.81
C GLY A 4 -22.41 17.60 -10.81
N TYR A 5 -22.54 16.47 -10.11
CA TYR A 5 -21.50 15.92 -9.25
C TYR A 5 -20.58 15.05 -10.09
N ILE A 6 -19.39 15.56 -10.42
CA ILE A 6 -18.46 14.93 -11.36
C ILE A 6 -17.05 14.86 -10.80
N CYS A 7 -16.22 13.99 -11.40
CA CYS A 7 -14.80 13.89 -11.10
C CYS A 7 -14.06 15.06 -11.73
N LEU A 8 -13.48 15.94 -10.91
CA LEU A 8 -12.65 17.03 -11.39
C LEU A 8 -11.25 16.56 -11.72
N TYR A 9 -10.74 15.58 -10.96
CA TYR A 9 -9.37 15.14 -11.06
C TYR A 9 -9.15 13.78 -10.37
N GLU A 10 -8.23 12.97 -10.90
CA GLU A 10 -7.87 11.66 -10.37
C GLU A 10 -6.36 11.56 -10.17
N LYS A 11 -5.94 11.04 -9.01
CA LYS A 11 -4.53 10.86 -8.65
C LYS A 11 -4.29 9.49 -8.03
N SER A 12 -3.11 8.93 -8.31
CA SER A 12 -2.58 7.82 -7.51
C SER A 12 -2.45 8.24 -6.04
N GLN A 13 -2.51 7.26 -5.12
CA GLN A 13 -2.09 7.48 -3.74
C GLN A 13 -0.73 8.14 -3.68
N ARG A 14 -0.58 8.98 -2.66
CA ARG A 14 0.64 9.73 -2.45
C ARG A 14 1.72 8.84 -1.83
N SER A 15 1.32 8.12 -0.80
CA SER A 15 2.20 7.29 0.02
C SER A 15 1.94 5.81 -0.24
N PHE A 16 2.85 4.94 0.15
CA PHE A 16 2.70 3.50 -0.03
C PHE A 16 3.29 2.74 1.15
N LEU A 17 2.59 1.68 1.57
CA LEU A 17 3.18 0.64 2.40
C LEU A 17 3.89 -0.37 1.52
N PHE A 18 5.19 -0.55 1.76
CA PHE A 18 5.99 -1.57 1.12
C PHE A 18 6.17 -2.76 2.05
N TYR A 19 5.69 -3.91 1.62
CA TYR A 19 5.87 -5.19 2.30
C TYR A 19 6.90 -6.01 1.53
N VAL A 20 7.97 -6.43 2.20
CA VAL A 20 8.81 -7.52 1.70
C VAL A 20 8.31 -8.80 2.34
N VAL A 21 7.93 -9.79 1.53
CA VAL A 21 7.28 -11.02 1.98
C VAL A 21 7.98 -12.26 1.45
N ALA A 22 7.77 -13.41 2.10
CA ALA A 22 8.22 -14.70 1.62
C ALA A 22 7.38 -15.87 2.15
N ASN A 23 7.47 -17.03 1.50
CA ASN A 23 6.80 -18.28 1.88
C ASN A 23 7.54 -19.01 3.03
N VAL A 24 7.67 -18.32 4.15
CA VAL A 24 8.38 -18.80 5.36
C VAL A 24 7.43 -19.23 6.48
N GLY A 25 6.12 -19.00 6.34
CA GLY A 25 5.16 -19.38 7.36
C GLY A 25 4.78 -20.86 7.33
N PRO A 26 4.03 -21.33 8.35
CA PRO A 26 3.54 -22.71 8.41
C PRO A 26 2.79 -23.12 7.14
N GLY A 27 3.06 -24.32 6.63
CA GLY A 27 2.45 -24.81 5.39
C GLY A 27 2.87 -24.07 4.13
N GLY A 28 3.94 -23.25 4.18
CA GLY A 28 4.40 -22.45 3.05
C GLY A 28 3.64 -21.14 2.89
N SER A 29 2.87 -20.71 3.88
CA SER A 29 2.12 -19.45 3.83
C SER A 29 3.05 -18.24 3.69
N THR A 30 2.66 -17.25 2.90
CA THR A 30 3.39 -15.98 2.76
C THR A 30 3.36 -15.17 4.05
N ARG A 31 4.51 -14.61 4.46
CA ARG A 31 4.65 -13.78 5.67
C ARG A 31 5.50 -12.55 5.43
N PRO A 32 5.22 -11.42 6.10
CA PRO A 32 6.05 -10.23 6.04
C PRO A 32 7.41 -10.44 6.71
N LEU A 33 8.46 -9.90 6.13
CA LEU A 33 9.82 -9.88 6.67
C LEU A 33 10.30 -8.46 6.95
N ALA A 34 9.75 -7.48 6.24
CA ALA A 34 9.95 -6.08 6.54
C ALA A 34 8.75 -5.28 6.02
N VAL A 35 8.37 -4.23 6.74
CA VAL A 35 7.32 -3.31 6.34
C VAL A 35 7.85 -1.88 6.47
N ALA A 36 7.63 -1.07 5.44
CA ALA A 36 7.99 0.35 5.45
C ALA A 36 6.84 1.19 4.92
N TYR A 37 6.50 2.25 5.64
CA TYR A 37 5.71 3.33 5.10
C TYR A 37 6.62 4.30 4.36
N ARG A 38 6.39 4.45 3.05
CA ARG A 38 7.06 5.43 2.19
C ARG A 38 6.11 6.60 1.99
N GLN A 39 6.44 7.72 2.62
CA GLN A 39 5.68 8.96 2.50
C GLN A 39 5.93 9.62 1.16
N GLY A 40 4.84 10.04 0.51
CA GLY A 40 4.91 10.86 -0.69
C GLY A 40 5.08 12.35 -0.46
N ASN A 41 5.68 12.97 -1.48
CA ASN A 41 5.98 14.38 -1.54
C ASN A 41 5.34 14.90 -2.84
N ASP A 42 4.50 15.92 -2.75
CA ASP A 42 3.94 16.58 -3.93
C ASP A 42 4.81 17.77 -4.31
N VAL A 43 6.05 17.46 -4.67
CA VAL A 43 7.10 18.40 -5.15
C VAL A 43 7.02 18.58 -6.67
N SER A 44 6.13 17.86 -7.35
CA SER A 44 5.84 18.12 -8.76
C SER A 44 4.34 18.33 -8.95
N SER A 45 4.01 19.30 -9.80
CA SER A 45 2.65 19.53 -10.26
C SER A 45 2.17 18.50 -11.28
N LYS A 46 3.07 17.67 -11.82
CA LYS A 46 2.72 16.70 -12.87
C LYS A 46 1.87 15.57 -12.30
N ALA A 47 0.74 15.29 -12.96
CA ALA A 47 -0.20 14.24 -12.57
C ALA A 47 0.46 12.87 -12.40
N GLN A 48 1.42 12.55 -13.27
CA GLN A 48 2.15 11.28 -13.29
C GLN A 48 3.22 11.12 -12.21
N SER A 49 3.60 12.18 -11.49
CA SER A 49 4.76 12.12 -10.59
C SER A 49 4.59 11.11 -9.45
N ARG A 50 3.37 10.94 -8.93
CA ARG A 50 3.10 9.94 -7.89
C ARG A 50 3.31 8.51 -8.40
N VAL A 51 2.84 8.22 -9.62
CA VAL A 51 3.06 6.92 -10.27
C VAL A 51 4.54 6.69 -10.55
N TRP A 52 5.25 7.69 -11.06
CA TRP A 52 6.69 7.57 -11.32
C TRP A 52 7.52 7.38 -10.04
N ASN A 53 7.10 7.97 -8.92
CA ASN A 53 7.79 7.76 -7.65
C ASN A 53 7.69 6.30 -7.21
N VAL A 54 6.47 5.74 -7.18
CA VAL A 54 6.29 4.32 -6.80
C VAL A 54 6.98 3.38 -7.80
N VAL A 55 7.00 3.69 -9.10
CA VAL A 55 7.75 2.90 -10.10
C VAL A 55 9.25 2.88 -9.78
N ASN A 56 9.86 4.04 -9.50
CA ASN A 56 11.29 4.07 -9.20
C ASN A 56 11.62 3.42 -7.84
N ASP A 57 10.74 3.57 -6.86
CA ASP A 57 10.87 2.92 -5.55
C ASP A 57 10.85 1.39 -5.70
N ILE A 58 9.91 0.84 -6.50
CA ILE A 58 9.84 -0.60 -6.80
C ILE A 58 11.09 -1.07 -7.55
N LEU A 59 11.45 -0.39 -8.65
CA LEU A 59 12.63 -0.75 -9.45
C LEU A 59 13.91 -0.79 -8.60
N SER A 60 14.09 0.23 -7.76
CA SER A 60 15.26 0.33 -6.88
C SER A 60 15.26 -0.77 -5.82
N LEU A 61 14.10 -1.07 -5.24
CA LEU A 61 13.95 -2.13 -4.24
C LEU A 61 14.20 -3.51 -4.85
N VAL A 62 13.59 -3.83 -5.99
CA VAL A 62 13.82 -5.08 -6.72
C VAL A 62 15.30 -5.25 -7.06
N LYS A 63 15.96 -4.19 -7.52
CA LYS A 63 17.41 -4.19 -7.81
C LYS A 63 18.24 -4.49 -6.56
N VAL A 64 17.94 -3.85 -5.43
CA VAL A 64 18.67 -4.08 -4.17
C VAL A 64 18.47 -5.50 -3.67
N LEU A 65 17.24 -6.03 -3.71
CA LEU A 65 16.94 -7.39 -3.26
C LEU A 65 17.52 -8.47 -4.18
N SER A 66 17.67 -8.17 -5.48
CA SER A 66 18.27 -9.08 -6.47
C SER A 66 19.79 -8.99 -6.54
N GLU A 67 20.43 -8.08 -5.80
CA GLU A 67 21.88 -7.89 -5.83
C GLU A 67 22.59 -9.11 -5.23
N PRO A 68 23.53 -9.77 -5.95
CA PRO A 68 24.21 -10.98 -5.45
C PRO A 68 24.94 -10.78 -4.11
N ALA A 69 25.41 -9.56 -3.82
CA ALA A 69 26.06 -9.22 -2.56
C ALA A 69 25.13 -9.37 -1.34
N ASN A 70 23.82 -9.21 -1.53
CA ASN A 70 22.83 -9.33 -0.46
C ASN A 70 22.30 -10.76 -0.31
N ARG A 71 22.53 -11.63 -1.30
CA ARG A 71 21.91 -12.96 -1.38
C ARG A 71 22.16 -13.83 -0.14
N ALA A 72 23.40 -13.96 0.29
CA ALA A 72 23.73 -14.81 1.44
C ALA A 72 23.06 -14.37 2.75
N LEU A 73 22.92 -13.05 2.95
CA LEU A 73 22.24 -12.50 4.13
C LEU A 73 20.73 -12.70 4.05
N LEU A 74 20.13 -12.50 2.88
CA LEU A 74 18.70 -12.72 2.67
C LEU A 74 18.33 -14.20 2.81
N GLU A 75 19.12 -15.13 2.25
CA GLU A 75 18.91 -16.57 2.42
C GLU A 75 18.99 -17.01 3.89
N ALA A 76 19.96 -16.46 4.64
CA ALA A 76 20.08 -16.71 6.07
C ALA A 76 18.85 -16.20 6.84
N GLU A 77 18.34 -15.01 6.51
CA GLU A 77 17.12 -14.48 7.13
C GLU A 77 15.86 -15.24 6.75
N LEU A 78 15.74 -15.72 5.51
CA LEU A 78 14.62 -16.58 5.10
C LEU A 78 14.60 -17.89 5.91
N ALA A 79 15.77 -18.48 6.15
CA ALA A 79 15.89 -19.66 7.01
C ALA A 79 15.51 -19.35 8.46
N LEU A 80 16.01 -18.25 9.03
CA LEU A 80 15.65 -17.81 10.39
C LEU A 80 14.17 -17.50 10.52
N ALA A 81 13.58 -16.84 9.53
CA ALA A 81 12.16 -16.48 9.51
C ALA A 81 11.27 -17.71 9.52
N THR A 82 11.70 -18.78 8.85
CA THR A 82 10.96 -20.05 8.84
C THR A 82 10.80 -20.63 10.24
N ASP A 83 11.85 -20.58 11.06
CA ASP A 83 11.78 -21.04 12.44
C ASP A 83 11.08 -20.03 13.36
N TRP A 84 11.25 -18.73 13.10
CA TRP A 84 10.59 -17.66 13.85
C TRP A 84 9.06 -17.73 13.72
N TYR A 85 8.54 -17.94 12.51
CA TYR A 85 7.10 -18.07 12.26
C TYR A 85 6.48 -19.40 12.69
N ARG A 86 7.29 -20.42 13.00
CA ARG A 86 6.82 -21.68 13.59
C ARG A 86 6.63 -21.58 15.10
N GLN A 87 7.37 -20.69 15.76
CA GLN A 87 7.24 -20.51 17.20
C GLN A 87 5.92 -19.81 17.51
N PRO A 88 5.18 -20.24 18.55
CA PRO A 88 4.03 -19.48 19.03
C PRO A 88 4.53 -18.11 19.46
N GLN A 89 4.23 -17.09 18.66
CA GLN A 89 4.50 -15.71 19.05
C GLN A 89 3.58 -15.40 20.23
N HIS A 90 4.15 -14.94 21.35
CA HIS A 90 3.34 -14.43 22.45
C HIS A 90 2.57 -13.20 21.91
N ALA A 91 1.30 -13.41 21.58
CA ALA A 91 0.45 -12.49 20.83
C ALA A 91 0.13 -11.14 21.51
N ASP A 92 0.75 -10.81 22.65
CA ASP A 92 0.26 -9.77 23.55
C ASP A 92 1.25 -8.63 23.85
N THR A 93 2.40 -8.51 23.15
CA THR A 93 3.37 -7.44 23.48
C THR A 93 3.90 -6.64 22.29
N GLU A 94 3.31 -6.74 21.11
CA GLU A 94 3.60 -5.76 20.07
C GLU A 94 2.78 -4.48 20.34
N PRO A 95 3.43 -3.33 20.58
CA PRO A 95 2.69 -2.09 20.74
C PRO A 95 1.88 -1.85 19.47
N ARG A 96 0.55 -1.68 19.63
CA ARG A 96 -0.35 -1.28 18.54
C ARG A 96 0.35 -0.22 17.69
N SER A 97 0.61 -0.55 16.42
CA SER A 97 1.17 0.40 15.45
C SER A 97 0.40 1.71 15.58
N GLN A 98 1.12 2.83 15.70
CA GLN A 98 0.49 4.14 15.58
C GLN A 98 -0.28 4.15 14.26
N ALA A 99 -1.54 4.58 14.31
CA ALA A 99 -2.37 4.64 13.11
C ALA A 99 -1.63 5.47 12.04
N LEU A 100 -1.40 4.85 10.88
CA LEU A 100 -0.78 5.53 9.76
C LEU A 100 -1.65 6.72 9.34
N PRO A 101 -1.04 7.83 8.90
CA PRO A 101 -1.81 8.98 8.48
C PRO A 101 -2.69 8.59 7.28
N ASP A 102 -4.01 8.69 7.45
CA ASP A 102 -4.99 8.46 6.39
C ASP A 102 -5.76 9.76 6.07
N SER A 103 -5.00 10.82 5.84
CA SER A 103 -5.53 12.09 5.37
C SER A 103 -4.86 12.43 4.03
N PRO A 104 -5.62 12.44 2.92
CA PRO A 104 -5.10 12.68 1.60
C PRO A 104 -4.62 14.12 1.52
N GLN A 105 -3.32 14.28 1.29
CA GLN A 105 -2.68 15.57 1.18
C GLN A 105 -1.90 15.67 -0.15
N PRO A 106 -1.72 16.88 -0.70
CA PRO A 106 -2.28 18.13 -0.23
C PRO A 106 -3.80 18.25 -0.46
N PRO A 107 -4.45 19.22 0.20
CA PRO A 107 -5.79 19.68 -0.17
C PRO A 107 -5.88 20.00 -1.67
N PHE A 108 -7.09 19.99 -2.21
CA PHE A 108 -7.32 20.41 -3.58
C PHE A 108 -6.91 21.88 -3.73
N ALA A 109 -5.82 22.14 -4.46
CA ALA A 109 -5.42 23.49 -4.83
C ALA A 109 -6.22 23.91 -6.07
N GLY A 110 -6.85 25.08 -6.02
CA GLY A 110 -7.55 25.62 -7.18
C GLY A 110 -6.58 25.80 -8.35
N TRP A 111 -7.01 25.49 -9.57
CA TRP A 111 -6.12 25.53 -10.75
C TRP A 111 -5.47 26.90 -11.01
N ARG A 112 -6.10 27.99 -10.52
CA ARG A 112 -5.60 29.37 -10.63
C ARG A 112 -4.53 29.72 -9.61
N GLU A 113 -4.31 28.90 -8.59
CA GLU A 113 -3.25 29.12 -7.62
C GLU A 113 -1.92 28.67 -8.21
N GLU A 114 -0.89 29.50 -8.10
CA GLU A 114 0.48 29.09 -8.41
C GLU A 114 0.80 27.84 -7.59
N TRP A 115 1.01 26.72 -8.28
CA TRP A 115 1.37 25.48 -7.62
C TRP A 115 2.63 25.70 -6.79
N LYS A 116 2.58 25.28 -5.52
CA LYS A 116 3.72 25.32 -4.60
C LYS A 116 4.15 23.90 -4.26
N PRO A 117 5.46 23.61 -4.23
CA PRO A 117 5.96 22.33 -3.72
C PRO A 117 5.51 22.12 -2.28
N ILE A 118 4.84 20.99 -2.01
CA ILE A 118 4.39 20.65 -0.67
C ILE A 118 5.28 19.52 -0.14
N TRP A 119 6.16 19.92 0.77
CA TRP A 119 6.99 19.01 1.55
C TRP A 119 6.25 18.60 2.80
N GLN A 120 6.23 17.30 3.06
CA GLN A 120 5.67 16.79 4.30
C GLN A 120 6.70 16.88 5.43
N PRO A 121 6.25 16.99 6.69
CA PRO A 121 7.11 16.78 7.84
C PRO A 121 7.77 15.41 7.75
N GLU A 122 9.04 15.31 8.14
CA GLU A 122 9.72 14.02 8.25
C GLU A 122 9.09 13.19 9.37
N LEU A 123 8.96 11.88 9.12
CA LEU A 123 8.40 10.95 10.08
C LEU A 123 9.41 10.65 11.19
N PRO A 124 8.95 10.43 12.43
CA PRO A 124 9.82 9.98 13.50
C PRO A 124 10.41 8.62 13.14
N GLN A 125 11.73 8.46 13.30
CA GLN A 125 12.37 7.17 13.11
C GLN A 125 11.92 6.21 14.21
N ASN A 126 11.68 4.96 13.83
CA ASN A 126 11.33 3.90 14.78
C ASN A 126 12.62 3.17 15.19
N ASP A 127 12.98 3.27 16.48
CA ASP A 127 14.17 2.64 17.07
C ASP A 127 13.94 1.17 17.47
N ALA A 128 12.77 0.60 17.19
CA ALA A 128 12.46 -0.78 17.55
C ALA A 128 13.43 -1.78 16.87
N PRO A 129 13.86 -2.83 17.60
CA PRO A 129 14.70 -3.88 17.02
C PRO A 129 13.95 -4.57 15.88
N ARG A 130 14.61 -4.68 14.73
CA ARG A 130 14.06 -5.28 13.51
C ARG A 130 14.30 -6.78 13.56
N GLU A 131 13.26 -7.59 13.40
CA GLU A 131 13.32 -9.05 13.43
C GLU A 131 14.23 -9.60 12.32
N PHE A 132 14.17 -8.96 11.15
CA PHE A 132 14.94 -9.31 9.95
C PHE A 132 15.73 -8.09 9.45
N PRO A 133 16.89 -7.78 10.08
CA PRO A 133 17.62 -6.53 9.86
C PRO A 133 18.19 -6.37 8.45
N SER A 134 18.64 -7.44 7.79
CA SER A 134 19.19 -7.43 6.43
C SER A 134 18.10 -7.12 5.42
N THR A 135 16.95 -7.79 5.52
CA THR A 135 15.77 -7.56 4.68
C THR A 135 15.26 -6.14 4.88
N SER A 136 15.17 -5.68 6.13
CA SER A 136 14.77 -4.31 6.46
C SER A 136 15.77 -3.27 5.93
N THR A 137 17.06 -3.57 5.94
CA THR A 137 18.10 -2.68 5.39
C THR A 137 18.00 -2.60 3.87
N CYS A 138 17.74 -3.72 3.20
CA CYS A 138 17.48 -3.75 1.77
C CYS A 138 16.24 -2.92 1.42
N LEU A 139 15.15 -3.07 2.19
CA LEU A 139 13.93 -2.28 2.03
C LEU A 139 14.21 -0.78 2.11
N VAL A 140 14.80 -0.32 3.22
CA VAL A 140 15.10 1.11 3.40
C VAL A 140 16.06 1.62 2.33
N SER A 141 17.12 0.87 2.02
CA SER A 141 18.10 1.28 1.00
C SER A 141 17.50 1.37 -0.40
N GLY A 142 16.57 0.47 -0.75
CA GLY A 142 15.83 0.50 -2.00
C GLY A 142 14.96 1.75 -2.11
N LEU A 143 14.16 2.04 -1.08
CA LEU A 143 13.24 3.18 -1.05
C LEU A 143 13.98 4.53 -1.02
N LEU A 144 15.13 4.63 -0.36
CA LEU A 144 15.94 5.85 -0.37
C LEU A 144 16.70 6.07 -1.68
N ARG A 145 16.92 5.01 -2.48
CA ARG A 145 17.57 5.10 -3.80
C ARG A 145 16.58 5.45 -4.92
N GLY A 146 15.28 5.20 -4.71
CA GLY A 146 14.22 5.35 -5.71
C GLY A 146 14.03 6.77 -6.25
N SER A 147 14.35 7.81 -5.46
CA SER A 147 14.22 9.18 -5.92
C SER A 147 15.21 10.11 -5.22
N GLU A 148 15.80 11.04 -5.98
CA GLU A 148 16.67 12.10 -5.46
C GLU A 148 15.95 13.03 -4.47
N SER A 149 14.61 13.06 -4.51
CA SER A 149 13.80 13.87 -3.61
C SER A 149 13.35 13.13 -2.33
N THR A 150 13.58 11.82 -2.23
CA THR A 150 13.22 11.04 -1.04
C THR A 150 14.25 11.30 0.06
N ARG A 151 13.80 11.84 1.19
CA ARG A 151 14.61 12.05 2.38
C ARG A 151 14.59 10.81 3.27
N THR A 152 15.57 10.69 4.16
CA THR A 152 15.60 9.62 5.17
C THR A 152 14.31 9.59 6.01
N GLY A 153 13.77 10.76 6.37
CA GLY A 153 12.51 10.89 7.10
C GLY A 153 11.24 10.59 6.29
N ASP A 154 11.34 10.37 4.98
CA ASP A 154 10.19 9.96 4.16
C ASP A 154 9.99 8.43 4.17
N VAL A 155 10.92 7.68 4.77
CA VAL A 155 10.83 6.21 4.92
C VAL A 155 10.82 5.86 6.40
N GLN A 156 9.73 5.23 6.84
CA GLN A 156 9.55 4.82 8.23
C GLN A 156 9.22 3.33 8.28
N LEU A 157 10.06 2.54 8.95
CA LEU A 157 9.73 1.14 9.18
C LEU A 157 8.52 0.99 10.10
N GLN A 158 7.73 -0.04 9.79
CA GLN A 158 6.54 -0.40 10.51
C GLN A 158 6.68 -1.82 11.08
N PRO A 159 5.97 -2.16 12.17
CA PRO A 159 5.88 -3.53 12.67
C PRO A 159 5.42 -4.52 11.58
N LEU A 160 5.89 -5.76 11.64
CA LEU A 160 5.49 -6.81 10.69
C LEU A 160 3.98 -7.09 10.69
N SER A 161 3.32 -6.82 11.82
CA SER A 161 1.87 -6.95 12.00
C SER A 161 1.06 -5.79 11.43
N THR A 162 1.70 -4.82 10.77
CA THR A 162 1.00 -3.63 10.25
C THR A 162 0.04 -4.02 9.14
N PRO A 163 -1.28 -3.89 9.34
CA PRO A 163 -2.26 -4.25 8.33
C PRO A 163 -2.37 -3.16 7.26
N PHE A 164 -2.74 -3.57 6.05
CA PHE A 164 -3.24 -2.70 5.00
C PHE A 164 -4.76 -2.73 4.98
N TYR A 165 -5.37 -1.55 4.81
CA TYR A 165 -6.81 -1.41 4.66
C TYR A 165 -7.11 -0.84 3.27
N GLY A 166 -7.99 -1.51 2.52
CA GLY A 166 -8.34 -1.13 1.16
C GLY A 166 -9.17 0.14 1.04
N ASP A 167 -9.57 0.77 2.15
CA ASP A 167 -10.30 2.02 2.21
C ASP A 167 -9.43 3.26 2.51
N CYS A 168 -8.12 3.08 2.63
CA CYS A 168 -7.20 4.20 2.82
C CYS A 168 -7.07 5.07 1.57
N VAL A 169 -7.27 6.36 1.78
CA VAL A 169 -7.23 7.40 0.75
C VAL A 169 -5.82 7.98 0.59
N GLU A 170 -4.99 7.91 1.62
CA GLU A 170 -3.64 8.48 1.58
C GLU A 170 -2.60 7.53 0.98
N TYR A 171 -2.71 6.22 1.26
CA TYR A 171 -1.69 5.26 0.91
C TYR A 171 -2.21 4.01 0.20
N GLY A 172 -1.42 3.55 -0.77
CA GLY A 172 -1.58 2.23 -1.38
C GLY A 172 -0.64 1.22 -0.73
N MET A 173 -0.58 0.03 -1.30
CA MET A 173 0.32 -1.03 -0.91
C MET A 173 1.13 -1.53 -2.10
N VAL A 174 2.39 -1.83 -1.84
CA VAL A 174 3.29 -2.58 -2.71
C VAL A 174 3.75 -3.81 -1.95
N VAL A 175 3.66 -4.96 -2.60
CA VAL A 175 4.19 -6.22 -2.09
C VAL A 175 5.38 -6.62 -2.94
N VAL A 176 6.47 -7.02 -2.31
CA VAL A 176 7.66 -7.55 -2.96
C VAL A 176 7.95 -8.94 -2.40
N ASP A 177 7.70 -9.97 -3.21
CA ASP A 177 7.89 -11.36 -2.85
C ASP A 177 9.31 -11.80 -3.16
N ILE A 178 10.02 -12.23 -2.11
CA ILE A 178 11.40 -12.72 -2.16
C ILE A 178 11.51 -14.22 -1.85
N SER A 179 10.40 -14.97 -1.93
CA SER A 179 10.40 -16.44 -1.78
C SER A 179 11.39 -17.13 -2.71
N ASN A 180 11.66 -16.52 -3.87
CA ASN A 180 12.75 -16.90 -4.77
C ASN A 180 13.60 -15.66 -5.09
N LEU A 181 14.80 -15.56 -4.51
CA LEU A 181 15.72 -14.43 -4.71
C LEU A 181 16.25 -14.29 -6.14
N GLU A 182 16.12 -15.31 -6.99
CA GLU A 182 16.45 -15.23 -8.42
C GLU A 182 15.33 -14.57 -9.23
N HIS A 183 14.12 -14.57 -8.69
CA HIS A 183 12.91 -14.08 -9.33
C HIS A 183 12.10 -13.26 -8.32
N VAL A 184 12.69 -12.16 -7.85
CA VAL A 184 12.00 -11.20 -6.99
C VAL A 184 10.80 -10.64 -7.75
N LYS A 185 9.61 -10.78 -7.17
CA LYS A 185 8.34 -10.34 -7.78
C LYS A 185 7.79 -9.13 -7.06
N TYR A 186 7.09 -8.26 -7.77
CA TYR A 186 6.35 -7.15 -7.16
C TYR A 186 4.85 -7.21 -7.46
N GLY A 187 4.04 -6.57 -6.64
CA GLY A 187 2.61 -6.39 -6.87
C GLY A 187 2.14 -5.05 -6.31
N ILE A 188 1.28 -4.35 -7.05
CA ILE A 188 0.73 -3.06 -6.64
C ILE A 188 -0.75 -3.24 -6.29
N VAL A 189 -1.13 -2.82 -5.10
CA VAL A 189 -2.52 -2.75 -4.65
C VAL A 189 -2.80 -1.31 -4.26
N ALA A 190 -3.40 -0.57 -5.18
CA ALA A 190 -3.69 0.84 -4.98
C ALA A 190 -4.94 1.23 -5.77
N PHE A 191 -5.64 2.22 -5.23
CA PHE A 191 -6.96 2.67 -5.68
C PHE A 191 -6.91 4.19 -5.81
N PRO A 192 -6.93 4.75 -7.04
CA PRO A 192 -6.82 6.19 -7.22
C PRO A 192 -7.84 6.97 -6.38
N VAL A 193 -7.40 8.13 -5.92
CA VAL A 193 -8.26 9.11 -5.26
C VAL A 193 -8.86 10.00 -6.32
N ARG A 194 -10.19 10.09 -6.31
CA ARG A 194 -10.98 11.01 -7.12
C ARG A 194 -11.40 12.21 -6.30
N TYR A 195 -11.22 13.39 -6.88
CA TYR A 195 -11.68 14.66 -6.34
C TYR A 195 -13.03 14.99 -6.98
N MET A 196 -14.11 14.74 -6.26
CA MET A 196 -15.48 14.88 -6.74
C MET A 196 -16.10 16.16 -6.23
N ALA A 197 -16.81 16.91 -7.08
CA ALA A 197 -17.49 18.11 -6.66
C ALA A 197 -18.73 18.40 -7.49
N ASP A 198 -19.64 19.17 -6.88
CA ASP A 198 -20.74 19.83 -7.57
C ASP A 198 -20.22 21.06 -8.34
N VAL A 199 -20.27 21.01 -9.67
CA VAL A 199 -19.80 22.09 -10.55
C VAL A 199 -20.75 22.37 -11.70
N TYR A 200 -20.72 23.61 -12.19
CA TYR A 200 -21.23 23.95 -13.50
C TYR A 200 -20.12 23.79 -14.54
N TYR A 201 -20.44 23.20 -15.67
CA TYR A 201 -19.47 23.00 -16.75
C TYR A 201 -20.07 23.37 -18.11
N HIS A 202 -19.24 23.85 -19.02
CA HIS A 202 -19.66 24.38 -20.32
C HIS A 202 -19.86 23.28 -21.38
N SER A 203 -19.26 22.10 -21.18
CA SER A 203 -19.27 21.00 -22.15
C SER A 203 -20.56 20.17 -22.11
N LEU A 204 -20.95 19.60 -23.26
CA LEU A 204 -21.99 18.55 -23.34
C LEU A 204 -21.50 17.19 -22.84
N TYR A 205 -20.18 17.02 -22.75
CA TYR A 205 -19.55 15.89 -22.09
C TYR A 205 -19.31 16.25 -20.62
N PRO A 206 -19.44 15.31 -19.67
CA PRO A 206 -19.28 15.55 -18.24
C PRO A 206 -17.80 15.73 -17.87
N GLU A 207 -17.15 16.71 -18.48
CA GLU A 207 -15.76 17.09 -18.25
C GLU A 207 -15.75 18.53 -17.75
N TRP A 208 -15.17 18.72 -16.56
CA TRP A 208 -14.88 20.04 -16.03
C TRP A 208 -13.57 20.53 -16.63
N ASP A 209 -13.62 21.62 -17.39
CA ASP A 209 -12.44 22.30 -17.90
C ASP A 209 -11.99 23.34 -16.87
N PRO A 210 -10.86 23.17 -16.17
CA PRO A 210 -10.39 24.17 -15.23
C PRO A 210 -10.25 25.55 -15.88
N VAL A 211 -9.87 25.66 -17.15
CA VAL A 211 -9.60 26.95 -17.80
C VAL A 211 -10.89 27.75 -18.02
N GLU A 212 -11.93 27.09 -18.50
CA GLU A 212 -13.19 27.72 -18.95
C GLU A 212 -14.32 27.65 -17.90
N ASP A 213 -14.31 26.63 -17.04
CA ASP A 213 -15.36 26.40 -16.05
C ASP A 213 -15.09 27.10 -14.72
N GLU A 214 -16.17 27.40 -14.00
CA GLU A 214 -16.07 27.97 -12.66
C GLU A 214 -15.50 26.93 -11.68
N PRO A 215 -14.62 27.36 -10.74
CA PRO A 215 -14.12 26.47 -9.70
C PRO A 215 -15.26 26.00 -8.77
N PRO A 216 -15.10 24.82 -8.13
CA PRO A 216 -16.10 24.32 -7.19
C PRO A 216 -16.27 25.29 -6.01
N SER A 217 -17.53 25.42 -5.54
CA SER A 217 -17.88 26.34 -4.45
C SER A 217 -17.35 25.91 -3.08
N LYS A 218 -16.91 24.65 -2.94
CA LYS A 218 -16.38 24.02 -1.73
C LYS A 218 -15.18 23.13 -2.10
N GLU A 219 -14.41 22.71 -1.10
CA GLU A 219 -13.36 21.71 -1.32
C GLU A 219 -14.00 20.41 -1.86
N PRO A 220 -13.46 19.81 -2.93
CA PRO A 220 -13.94 18.54 -3.45
C PRO A 220 -13.87 17.41 -2.43
N ASP A 221 -14.87 16.52 -2.49
CA ASP A 221 -14.85 15.26 -1.77
C ASP A 221 -13.72 14.37 -2.31
N LYS A 222 -13.08 13.62 -1.42
CA LYS A 222 -11.97 12.73 -1.75
C LYS A 222 -12.48 11.31 -1.61
N VAL A 223 -12.75 10.66 -2.73
CA VAL A 223 -13.34 9.33 -2.78
C VAL A 223 -12.40 8.37 -3.47
N LEU A 224 -12.34 7.13 -2.99
CA LEU A 224 -11.70 6.05 -3.72
C LEU A 224 -12.62 5.57 -4.85
N VAL A 225 -12.02 4.91 -5.84
CA VAL A 225 -12.78 4.10 -6.79
C VAL A 225 -13.56 3.00 -6.06
N ASP A 226 -14.79 2.72 -6.51
CA ASP A 226 -15.67 1.75 -5.84
C ASP A 226 -15.10 0.32 -5.90
N GLU A 227 -14.59 -0.08 -7.08
CA GLU A 227 -14.00 -1.40 -7.29
C GLU A 227 -12.61 -1.50 -6.69
N ARG A 228 -12.51 -2.20 -5.57
CA ARG A 228 -11.26 -2.38 -4.81
C ARG A 228 -10.92 -3.86 -4.64
N PRO A 229 -10.61 -4.57 -5.75
CA PRO A 229 -10.30 -5.99 -5.67
C PRO A 229 -9.03 -6.24 -4.86
N ARG A 230 -9.07 -7.29 -4.06
CA ARG A 230 -7.93 -7.82 -3.29
C ARG A 230 -7.01 -8.65 -4.18
N VAL A 231 -6.42 -8.00 -5.19
CA VAL A 231 -5.56 -8.62 -6.20
C VAL A 231 -4.36 -7.72 -6.48
N PRO A 232 -3.11 -8.21 -6.37
CA PRO A 232 -1.93 -7.45 -6.79
C PRO A 232 -1.94 -7.27 -8.31
N LEU A 233 -1.67 -6.05 -8.76
CA LEU A 233 -1.56 -5.71 -10.19
C LEU A 233 -0.09 -5.53 -10.58
N SER A 234 0.25 -5.88 -11.82
CA SER A 234 1.47 -5.37 -12.47
C SER A 234 1.36 -3.85 -12.67
N ILE A 235 2.49 -3.18 -12.94
CA ILE A 235 2.45 -1.74 -13.23
C ILE A 235 1.59 -1.43 -14.45
N LEU A 236 1.66 -2.27 -15.50
CA LEU A 236 0.85 -2.07 -16.69
C LEU A 236 -0.63 -2.35 -16.41
N GLY A 237 -0.95 -3.32 -15.57
CA GLY A 237 -2.31 -3.57 -15.09
C GLY A 237 -2.88 -2.37 -14.34
N TYR A 238 -2.11 -1.81 -13.40
CA TYR A 238 -2.48 -0.63 -12.62
C TYR A 238 -2.67 0.61 -13.52
N VAL A 239 -1.70 0.91 -14.38
CA VAL A 239 -1.75 2.08 -15.26
C VAL A 239 -2.82 1.94 -16.34
N ARG A 240 -3.05 0.77 -16.93
CA ARG A 240 -4.14 0.58 -17.90
C ARG A 240 -5.52 0.76 -17.27
N LYS A 241 -5.69 0.31 -16.02
CA LYS A 241 -6.97 0.39 -15.33
C LYS A 241 -7.33 1.83 -14.96
N TYR A 242 -6.36 2.61 -14.49
CA TYR A 242 -6.64 3.91 -13.87
C TYR A 242 -6.02 5.11 -14.59
N PHE A 243 -4.93 4.92 -15.33
CA PHE A 243 -4.18 6.00 -15.98
C PHE A 243 -3.77 5.63 -17.43
N PRO A 244 -4.75 5.31 -18.31
CA PRO A 244 -4.49 4.64 -19.59
C PRO A 244 -3.55 5.41 -20.53
N TYR A 245 -3.43 6.72 -20.37
CA TYR A 245 -2.53 7.59 -21.14
C TYR A 245 -1.04 7.35 -20.87
N TRP A 246 -0.67 6.66 -19.78
CA TRP A 246 0.73 6.43 -19.39
C TRP A 246 1.22 5.00 -19.66
N LYS A 247 0.42 4.17 -20.33
CA LYS A 247 0.73 2.75 -20.58
C LYS A 247 2.01 2.53 -21.41
N ASP A 248 2.40 3.49 -22.23
CA ASP A 248 3.55 3.43 -23.14
C ASP A 248 4.77 4.20 -22.58
N ASP A 249 4.72 4.65 -21.32
CA ASP A 249 5.83 5.35 -20.67
C ASP A 249 7.04 4.42 -20.48
N PRO A 250 8.27 4.84 -20.85
CA PRO A 250 9.46 4.00 -20.73
C PRO A 250 9.71 3.43 -19.33
N LYS A 251 9.40 4.17 -18.26
CA LYS A 251 9.57 3.70 -16.88
C LYS A 251 8.55 2.63 -16.52
N VAL A 252 7.32 2.76 -17.02
CA VAL A 252 6.28 1.74 -16.85
C VAL A 252 6.71 0.46 -17.55
N LEU A 253 7.26 0.56 -18.77
CA LEU A 253 7.76 -0.59 -19.52
C LEU A 253 8.98 -1.25 -18.87
N GLU A 254 9.87 -0.45 -18.25
CA GLU A 254 11.02 -0.98 -17.50
C GLU A 254 10.57 -1.83 -16.31
N LEU A 255 9.62 -1.35 -15.50
CA LEU A 255 9.09 -2.11 -14.37
C LEU A 255 8.20 -3.28 -14.80
N GLU A 256 7.48 -3.17 -15.92
CA GLU A 256 6.70 -4.28 -16.48
C GLU A 256 7.59 -5.46 -16.89
N ALA A 257 8.86 -5.22 -17.25
CA ALA A 257 9.81 -6.28 -17.54
C ALA A 257 10.26 -7.08 -16.29
N CYS A 258 10.00 -6.56 -15.08
CA CYS A 258 10.25 -7.30 -13.85
C CYS A 258 9.14 -8.34 -13.59
N PRO A 259 9.47 -9.49 -12.96
CA PRO A 259 8.46 -10.45 -12.50
C PRO A 259 7.44 -9.78 -11.58
N HIS A 260 6.16 -10.14 -11.71
CA HIS A 260 5.10 -9.66 -10.83
C HIS A 260 4.40 -10.81 -10.09
N VAL A 261 3.69 -10.46 -9.03
CA VAL A 261 2.90 -11.39 -8.24
C VAL A 261 1.52 -11.52 -8.86
N ASP A 262 1.15 -12.76 -9.20
CA ASP A 262 -0.16 -13.10 -9.80
C ASP A 262 -1.13 -13.72 -8.79
N ASP A 263 -0.61 -14.18 -7.64
CA ASP A 263 -1.34 -14.93 -6.64
C ASP A 263 -1.88 -14.00 -5.54
N PRO A 264 -3.20 -13.91 -5.34
CA PRO A 264 -3.79 -13.08 -4.28
C PRO A 264 -3.47 -13.60 -2.87
N ASP A 265 -3.09 -14.87 -2.69
CA ASP A 265 -2.79 -15.47 -1.37
C ASP A 265 -1.61 -14.78 -0.67
N VAL A 266 -0.76 -14.08 -1.45
CA VAL A 266 0.33 -13.22 -0.96
C VAL A 266 -0.18 -12.14 0.03
N LEU A 267 -1.48 -11.79 -0.05
CA LEU A 267 -2.10 -10.72 0.73
C LEU A 267 -2.71 -11.19 2.06
N ASP A 268 -2.82 -12.50 2.30
CA ASP A 268 -3.60 -13.09 3.41
C ASP A 268 -3.22 -12.61 4.81
N TYR A 269 -1.94 -12.35 5.04
CA TYR A 269 -1.46 -11.90 6.34
C TYR A 269 -1.35 -10.39 6.50
N ILE A 270 -1.35 -9.64 5.39
CA ILE A 270 -1.11 -8.19 5.39
C ILE A 270 -2.40 -7.41 5.15
N TRP A 271 -3.35 -7.97 4.41
CA TRP A 271 -4.69 -7.44 4.23
C TRP A 271 -5.63 -8.63 4.40
N PRO A 272 -6.04 -9.08 5.59
CA PRO A 272 -6.90 -10.26 5.74
C PRO A 272 -8.30 -10.02 5.13
N SER A 273 -8.94 -11.07 4.61
CA SER A 273 -10.32 -10.97 4.11
C SER A 273 -11.26 -10.89 5.30
N ASP A 274 -12.31 -10.07 5.23
CA ASP A 274 -13.34 -9.88 6.29
C ASP A 274 -14.17 -11.15 6.60
N LEU A 275 -13.68 -12.35 6.29
CA LEU A 275 -14.33 -13.63 6.54
C LEU A 275 -13.93 -14.29 7.88
N GLN A 276 -13.26 -13.58 8.78
CA GLN A 276 -12.91 -14.09 10.13
C GLN A 276 -13.82 -13.59 11.28
N ASP A 277 -15.00 -13.05 10.98
CA ASP A 277 -16.06 -12.80 11.98
C ASP A 277 -17.15 -13.89 12.02
N ALA A 278 -16.88 -15.08 11.45
CA ALA A 278 -17.84 -16.20 11.41
C ALA A 278 -17.33 -17.49 12.09
N SER A 279 -16.43 -17.39 13.07
CA SER A 279 -16.02 -18.53 13.91
C SER A 279 -16.16 -18.29 15.41
N SER A 280 -17.20 -17.56 15.84
CA SER A 280 -17.67 -17.56 17.23
C SER A 280 -18.95 -18.39 17.40
N ASP A 281 -19.05 -19.57 16.76
CA ASP A 281 -20.10 -20.55 17.09
C ASP A 281 -19.47 -21.93 17.30
N ALA A 282 -18.70 -22.03 18.39
CA ALA A 282 -18.38 -23.31 19.00
C ALA A 282 -18.15 -23.11 20.50
N SER A 283 -19.23 -23.18 21.29
CA SER A 283 -19.31 -23.83 22.61
C SER A 283 -20.46 -23.27 23.44
N SER A 284 -21.68 -23.70 23.14
CA SER A 284 -22.77 -23.74 24.14
C SER A 284 -23.19 -25.19 24.35
N GLU A 285 -22.22 -26.04 24.69
CA GLU A 285 -22.49 -27.30 25.39
C GLU A 285 -21.82 -27.22 26.75
N GLU A 286 -22.54 -26.63 27.72
CA GLU A 286 -22.33 -26.98 29.12
C GLU A 286 -23.59 -27.67 29.66
N LEU A 287 -23.36 -28.92 30.04
CA LEU A 287 -24.24 -29.80 30.78
C LEU A 287 -24.70 -29.14 32.10
N CYS A 288 -26.00 -29.25 32.38
CA CYS A 288 -26.51 -29.24 33.75
C CYS A 288 -27.23 -30.58 34.02
N PRO A 289 -26.66 -31.51 34.81
CA PRO A 289 -27.41 -32.60 35.37
C PRO A 289 -27.76 -32.29 36.83
N GLY A 290 -29.05 -32.27 37.15
CA GLY A 290 -29.50 -32.58 38.49
C GLY A 290 -30.46 -31.58 39.13
N ALA A 291 -31.76 -31.85 38.98
CA ALA A 291 -32.68 -31.73 40.10
C ALA A 291 -33.82 -32.74 39.92
N LYS A 292 -33.73 -33.82 40.69
CA LYS A 292 -34.82 -34.77 40.92
C LYS A 292 -36.01 -34.00 41.51
N CYS A 293 -37.17 -34.10 40.89
CA CYS A 293 -38.44 -33.82 41.56
C CYS A 293 -39.20 -35.15 41.66
N SER A 294 -39.25 -35.69 42.87
CA SER A 294 -40.12 -36.79 43.25
C SER A 294 -40.88 -36.39 44.51
N ILE A 295 -42.20 -36.22 44.32
CA ILE A 295 -43.32 -36.57 45.20
C ILE A 295 -43.44 -35.81 46.53
N MET A 296 -44.47 -34.96 46.62
CA MET A 296 -45.68 -35.23 47.44
C MET A 296 -46.87 -34.43 46.93
#